data_AF-A0A5Q4FLS3-F1
#
_entry.id   AF-A0A5Q4FLS3-F1
#
_cell.length_a   1.000
_cell.length_b   1.000
_cell.length_c   1.000
_cell.angle_alpha   90.00
_cell.angle_beta   90.00
_cell.angle_gamma   90.00
#
_symmetry.space_group_name_H-M   'P 1'
#
loop_
_entity.id
_entity.type
_entity.pdbx_description
1 polymer ?
#
loop_
_entity_poly.entity_id
_entity_poly.type
_entity_poly.pdbx_seq_one_letter_code
_entity_poly.pdbx_strand_id
1 'polypeptide(L)'
;MTLFLNHKWWWAALLSATLAVSAITSHKVTAVNMLYSVAGHFAFAIVAAAIPWIVYRLIGRPLTTEQMMATITVAWIILAVANLLVMP
;
A
#
# COMPACT_ATOMS: atom_id res chain seq x y z
N MET A 1 8.55 -13.98 7.44
CA MET A 1 7.16 -13.82 6.94
C MET A 1 7.11 -14.24 5.49
N THR A 2 6.24 -15.17 5.13
CA THR A 2 6.01 -15.66 3.76
C THR A 2 5.36 -14.62 2.82
N LEU A 3 4.97 -13.46 3.37
CA LEU A 3 4.32 -12.34 2.67
C LEU A 3 5.09 -11.87 1.42
N PHE A 4 6.41 -11.69 1.52
CA PHE A 4 7.21 -11.12 0.43
C PHE A 4 7.62 -12.15 -0.64
N LEU A 5 7.75 -13.42 -0.28
CA LEU A 5 8.28 -14.45 -1.18
C LEU A 5 7.17 -15.23 -1.90
N ASN A 6 6.02 -15.46 -1.24
CA ASN A 6 4.98 -16.35 -1.75
C ASN A 6 3.80 -15.62 -2.42
N HIS A 7 3.72 -14.29 -2.31
CA HIS A 7 2.57 -13.50 -2.80
C HIS A 7 2.97 -12.51 -3.89
N LYS A 8 3.82 -12.95 -4.83
CA LYS A 8 4.37 -12.10 -5.90
C LYS A 8 3.28 -11.47 -6.78
N TRP A 9 2.23 -12.21 -7.09
CA TRP A 9 1.10 -11.71 -7.89
C TRP A 9 0.31 -10.62 -7.18
N TRP A 10 0.16 -10.72 -5.86
CA TRP A 10 -0.49 -9.66 -5.07
C TRP A 10 0.35 -8.39 -5.05
N TRP A 11 1.67 -8.50 -4.85
CA TRP A 11 2.58 -7.36 -4.95
C TRP A 11 2.59 -6.74 -6.35
N ALA A 12 2.59 -7.56 -7.40
CA ALA A 12 2.49 -7.08 -8.77
C ALA A 12 1.18 -6.33 -9.01
N ALA A 13 0.04 -6.86 -8.56
CA ALA A 13 -1.25 -6.19 -8.68
C ALA A 13 -1.28 -4.86 -7.91
N LEU A 14 -0.74 -4.83 -6.69
CA LEU A 14 -0.67 -3.63 -5.87
C LEU A 14 0.24 -2.57 -6.52
N LEU A 15 1.36 -2.99 -7.13
CA LEU A 15 2.25 -2.10 -7.87
C LEU A 15 1.58 -1.54 -9.13
N SER A 16 0.94 -2.38 -9.94
CA SER A 16 0.21 -1.95 -11.13
C SER A 16 -0.90 -0.96 -10.79
N ALA A 17 -1.68 -1.23 -9.74
CA ALA A 17 -2.71 -0.31 -9.27
C ALA A 17 -2.11 1.02 -8.75
N THR A 18 -0.97 0.96 -8.04
CA THR A 18 -0.27 2.16 -7.56
C THR A 18 0.25 3.01 -8.71
N LEU A 19 0.79 2.38 -9.76
CA LEU A 19 1.23 3.07 -10.97
C LEU A 19 0.05 3.76 -11.67
N ALA A 20 -1.09 3.08 -11.78
CA ALA A 20 -2.29 3.67 -12.37
C ALA A 20 -2.79 4.88 -11.58
N VAL A 21 -2.96 4.75 -10.26
CA VAL A 21 -3.37 5.86 -9.39
C VAL A 21 -2.36 7.01 -9.47
N SER A 22 -1.06 6.73 -9.35
CA SER A 22 -0.01 7.74 -9.43
C SER A 22 -0.01 8.48 -10.78
N ALA A 23 -0.26 7.78 -11.88
CA ALA A 23 -0.33 8.41 -13.20
C ALA A 23 -1.56 9.33 -13.33
N ILE A 24 -2.69 8.93 -12.76
CA ILE A 24 -3.94 9.71 -12.76
C ILE A 24 -3.78 10.96 -11.88
N THR A 25 -3.24 10.82 -10.67
CA THR A 25 -3.19 11.92 -9.69
C THR A 25 -1.99 12.84 -9.86
N SER A 26 -1.09 12.57 -10.81
CA SER A 26 0.12 13.39 -11.02
C SER A 26 -0.12 14.53 -12.00
N HIS A 27 0.10 15.77 -11.55
CA HIS A 27 0.08 16.96 -12.43
C HIS A 27 1.18 16.95 -13.51
N LYS A 28 2.32 16.32 -13.24
CA LYS A 28 3.43 16.16 -14.19
C LYS A 28 3.97 14.74 -14.09
N VAL A 29 3.70 13.95 -15.11
CA VAL A 29 4.19 12.57 -15.22
C VAL A 29 5.65 12.58 -15.63
N THR A 30 6.55 12.51 -14.65
CA THR A 30 7.98 12.27 -14.86
C THR A 30 8.37 11.00 -14.12
N ALA A 31 9.44 10.32 -14.56
CA ALA A 31 9.90 9.08 -13.91
C ALA A 31 10.20 9.29 -12.41
N VAL A 32 10.78 10.44 -12.06
CA VAL A 32 11.11 10.80 -10.67
C VAL A 32 9.86 11.04 -9.84
N ASN A 33 8.88 11.80 -10.35
CA ASN A 33 7.63 12.04 -9.64
C ASN A 33 6.81 10.75 -9.45
N MET A 34 6.77 9.91 -10.48
CA MET A 34 6.13 8.60 -10.41
C MET A 34 6.79 7.71 -9.36
N LEU A 35 8.12 7.68 -9.31
CA LEU A 35 8.85 6.92 -8.30
C LEU A 35 8.52 7.40 -6.89
N TYR A 36 8.53 8.72 -6.65
CA TYR A 36 8.15 9.28 -5.35
C TYR A 36 6.70 8.97 -4.98
N SER A 37 5.76 9.11 -5.92
CA SER A 37 4.35 8.80 -5.68
C SER A 37 4.15 7.33 -5.32
N VAL A 38 4.75 6.42 -6.11
CA VAL A 38 4.64 4.98 -5.88
C VAL A 38 5.26 4.60 -4.53
N ALA A 39 6.48 5.10 -4.24
CA ALA A 39 7.14 4.86 -2.98
C ALA A 39 6.32 5.39 -1.79
N GLY A 40 5.70 6.57 -1.92
CA GLY A 40 4.83 7.16 -0.92
C GLY A 40 3.62 6.29 -0.61
N HIS A 41 2.95 5.74 -1.63
CA HIS A 41 1.80 4.84 -1.43
C HIS A 41 2.19 3.57 -0.68
N PHE A 42 3.30 2.94 -1.06
CA PHE A 42 3.78 1.74 -0.38
C PHE A 42 4.25 2.01 1.04
N ALA A 43 5.01 3.10 1.25
CA ALA A 43 5.48 3.49 2.57
C ALA A 43 4.31 3.75 3.52
N PHE A 44 3.31 4.51 3.07
CA PHE A 44 2.10 4.76 3.86
C PHE A 44 1.36 3.47 4.19
N ALA A 45 1.09 2.62 3.21
CA ALA A 45 0.33 1.38 3.42
C ALA A 45 1.04 0.43 4.39
N ILE A 46 2.37 0.30 4.28
CA ILE A 46 3.17 -0.54 5.17
C ILE A 46 3.21 0.03 6.59
N VAL A 47 3.44 1.34 6.75
CA VAL A 47 3.49 2.00 8.06
C VAL A 47 2.12 1.95 8.75
N ALA A 48 1.05 2.22 8.02
CA ALA A 48 -0.32 2.12 8.54
C ALA A 48 -0.65 0.69 8.96
N ALA A 49 -0.25 -0.33 8.18
CA ALA A 49 -0.46 -1.73 8.53
C ALA A 49 0.45 -2.23 9.68
N ALA A 50 1.58 -1.57 9.93
CA ALA A 50 2.46 -1.91 11.04
C ALA A 50 1.78 -1.68 12.41
N ILE A 51 0.90 -0.69 12.51
CA ILE A 51 0.17 -0.38 13.77
C ILE A 51 -0.67 -1.58 14.24
N PRO A 52 -1.66 -2.08 13.48
CA PRO A 52 -2.44 -3.25 13.90
C PRO A 52 -1.54 -4.49 14.03
N TRP A 53 -0.52 -4.67 13.19
CA TRP A 53 0.42 -5.78 13.35
C TRP A 53 1.10 -5.78 14.73
N ILE A 54 1.58 -4.62 15.20
CA ILE A 54 2.17 -4.47 16.54
C ILE A 54 1.12 -4.75 17.62
N VAL A 55 -0.06 -4.12 17.55
CA VAL A 55 -1.12 -4.28 18.56
C VAL A 55 -1.53 -5.74 18.72
N TYR A 56 -1.84 -6.42 17.62
CA TYR A 56 -2.26 -7.83 17.62
C TYR A 56 -1.16 -8.76 18.12
N ARG A 57 0.10 -8.43 17.86
CA ARG A 57 1.24 -9.18 18.40
C ARG A 57 1.40 -9.01 19.91
N LEU A 58 1.16 -7.81 20.44
CA LEU A 58 1.26 -7.52 21.88
C LEU A 58 0.17 -8.23 22.70
N ILE A 59 -1.01 -8.45 22.13
CA ILE A 59 -2.10 -9.19 22.78
C ILE A 59 -2.02 -10.72 22.59
N GLY A 60 -0.89 -11.23 22.07
CA GLY A 60 -0.65 -12.66 21.86
C GLY A 60 -1.46 -13.29 20.72
N ARG A 61 -2.05 -12.49 19.82
CA ARG A 61 -2.86 -12.95 18.69
C ARG A 61 -2.32 -12.35 17.38
N PRO A 62 -1.10 -12.72 16.94
CA PRO A 62 -0.49 -12.13 15.76
C PRO A 62 -1.35 -12.34 14.52
N LEU A 63 -1.38 -11.33 13.64
CA LEU A 63 -2.12 -11.40 12.38
C LEU A 63 -1.56 -12.50 11.46
N THR A 64 -2.46 -13.19 10.75
CA THR A 64 -2.07 -14.09 9.67
C THR A 64 -1.54 -13.32 8.46
N THR A 65 -0.94 -14.03 7.51
CA THR A 65 -0.41 -13.42 6.29
C THR A 65 -1.51 -12.72 5.49
N GLU A 66 -2.66 -13.36 5.34
CA GLU A 66 -3.83 -12.87 4.62
C GLU A 66 -4.43 -11.64 5.32
N GLN A 67 -4.49 -11.66 6.66
CA GLN A 67 -4.93 -10.50 7.44
C GLN A 67 -3.98 -9.32 7.27
N MET A 68 -2.67 -9.57 7.23
CA MET A 68 -1.68 -8.53 6.97
C MET A 68 -1.80 -7.97 5.54
N MET A 69 -1.99 -8.83 4.54
CA MET A 69 -2.24 -8.40 3.15
C MET A 69 -3.50 -7.54 3.05
N ALA A 70 -4.60 -7.98 3.66
CA ALA A 70 -5.84 -7.21 3.70
C ALA A 70 -5.63 -5.84 4.36
N THR A 71 -4.89 -5.79 5.47
CA THR A 71 -4.59 -4.54 6.18
C THR A 71 -3.78 -3.57 5.30
N ILE A 72 -2.73 -4.06 4.62
CA ILE A 72 -1.93 -3.26 3.69
C ILE A 72 -2.79 -2.77 2.52
N THR A 73 -3.61 -3.65 1.93
CA THR A 73 -4.48 -3.29 0.81
C THR A 73 -5.52 -2.25 1.22
N VAL A 74 -6.14 -2.36 2.39
CA VAL A 74 -7.10 -1.37 2.89
C VAL A 74 -6.42 -0.03 3.13
N ALA A 75 -5.25 -0.01 3.78
CA ALA A 75 -4.48 1.22 3.98
C ALA A 75 -4.09 1.87 2.64
N TRP A 76 -3.68 1.06 1.66
CA TRP A 76 -3.41 1.53 0.32
C TRP A 76 -4.66 2.11 -0.38
N ILE A 77 -5.82 1.45 -0.28
CA ILE A 77 -7.10 1.92 -0.86
C ILE A 77 -7.48 3.27 -0.26
N ILE A 78 -7.37 3.43 1.07
CA ILE A 78 -7.69 4.69 1.75
C ILE A 78 -6.86 5.84 1.17
N LEU A 79 -5.54 5.66 1.00
CA LEU A 79 -4.68 6.68 0.43
C LEU A 79 -4.96 6.92 -1.06
N ALA A 80 -5.17 5.86 -1.83
CA ALA A 80 -5.49 5.98 -3.26
C ALA A 80 -6.78 6.79 -3.48
N VAL A 81 -7.84 6.48 -2.72
CA VAL A 81 -9.10 7.22 -2.76
C VAL A 81 -8.90 8.66 -2.30
N ALA A 82 -8.16 8.89 -1.21
CA ALA A 82 -7.87 10.24 -0.73
C ALA A 82 -7.18 11.09 -1.81
N ASN A 83 -6.19 10.53 -2.51
CA ASN A 83 -5.48 11.21 -3.59
C ASN A 83 -6.38 11.50 -4.82
N LEU A 84 -7.30 10.59 -5.14
CA LEU A 84 -8.27 10.80 -6.22
C LEU A 84 -9.31 11.87 -5.88
N LEU A 85 -9.74 11.95 -4.62
CA LEU A 85 -10.76 12.92 -4.17
C LEU A 85 -10.26 14.36 -4.14
N VAL A 86 -8.94 14.57 -4.01
CA VAL A 86 -8.31 15.90 -4.00
C VAL A 86 -7.76 16.30 -5.37
N MET A 87 -7.98 15.46 -6.40
CA MET A 87 -7.58 15.77 -7.76
C MET A 87 -8.43 16.96 -8.27
N PRO A 88 -7.80 18.06 -8.71
CA PRO A 88 -8.51 19.23 -9.25
C PRO A 88 -9.10 18.99 -10.63
#